data_AF-A0A7C6ADH3-F1
#
_entry.id   AF-A0A7C6ADH3-F1
#
_cell.length_a   1.000
_cell.length_b   1.000
_cell.length_c   1.000
_cell.angle_alpha   90.00
_cell.angle_beta   90.00
_cell.angle_gamma   90.00
#
_symmetry.space_group_name_H-M   'P 1'
#
loop_
_entity.id
_entity.type
_entity.pdbx_description
1 polymer ?
#
loop_
_entity_poly.entity_id
_entity_poly.type
_entity_poly.pdbx_seq_one_letter_code
_entity_poly.pdbx_strand_id
1 'polypeptide(L)'
;MDKNLFLNIFKDTIRAITDKRYFSTERGYQGQLLAELNRRMESIKLIFQRESILEQEYQKTLDKHEITIKPDIIIHIPYEREGSKNRSSNNFVVIQIKLNASERRAKEDFRKLNLMFEKLSYPLGIFLNINSNETFYNSYSGDYKARLYCFAARLVNREVVLHESP
;
A
#
# COMPACT_ATOMS: atom_id res chain seq x y z
N MET A 1 11.94 3.45 -11.02
CA MET A 1 10.50 3.41 -10.72
C MET A 1 9.96 4.81 -10.87
N ASP A 2 9.01 5.00 -11.78
CA ASP A 2 8.26 6.25 -11.83
C ASP A 2 7.16 6.22 -10.75
N LYS A 3 7.48 6.81 -9.58
CA LYS A 3 6.58 6.90 -8.43
C LYS A 3 5.27 7.61 -8.80
N ASN A 4 5.34 8.68 -9.58
CA ASN A 4 4.17 9.50 -9.91
C ASN A 4 3.23 8.75 -10.85
N LEU A 5 3.78 8.03 -11.82
CA LEU A 5 3.00 7.20 -12.72
C LEU A 5 2.29 6.07 -11.95
N PHE A 6 2.97 5.41 -11.02
CA PHE A 6 2.33 4.40 -10.15
C PHE A 6 1.22 5.01 -9.29
N LEU A 7 1.47 6.17 -8.66
CA LEU A 7 0.46 6.85 -7.84
C LEU A 7 -0.78 7.23 -8.66
N ASN A 8 -0.62 7.64 -9.93
CA ASN A 8 -1.76 7.90 -10.81
C ASN A 8 -2.58 6.63 -11.08
N ILE A 9 -1.92 5.50 -11.40
CA ILE A 9 -2.60 4.20 -11.53
C ILE A 9 -3.33 3.84 -10.23
N PHE A 10 -2.68 4.04 -9.08
CA PHE A 10 -3.27 3.74 -7.78
C PHE A 10 -4.52 4.60 -7.50
N LYS A 11 -4.50 5.90 -7.85
CA LYS A 11 -5.66 6.78 -7.77
C LYS A 11 -6.82 6.30 -8.66
N ASP A 12 -6.52 5.92 -9.90
CA ASP A 12 -7.53 5.42 -10.83
C ASP A 12 -8.11 4.07 -10.37
N THR A 13 -7.29 3.25 -9.72
CA THR A 13 -7.70 2.00 -9.10
C THR A 13 -8.69 2.26 -7.97
N ILE A 14 -8.40 3.19 -7.06
CA ILE A 14 -9.31 3.59 -5.98
C ILE A 14 -10.64 4.12 -6.55
N ARG A 15 -10.58 4.98 -7.57
CA ARG A 15 -11.77 5.57 -8.21
C ARG A 15 -12.66 4.56 -8.91
N ALA A 16 -12.10 3.45 -9.38
CA ALA A 16 -12.88 2.38 -10.00
C ALA A 16 -13.74 1.59 -8.99
N ILE A 17 -13.49 1.71 -7.68
CA ILE A 17 -14.22 1.01 -6.63
C ILE A 17 -15.43 1.87 -6.23
N THR A 18 -16.57 1.67 -6.88
CA THR A 18 -17.77 2.50 -6.69
C THR A 18 -18.91 1.80 -5.95
N ASP A 19 -18.83 0.48 -5.76
CA ASP A 19 -19.86 -0.26 -5.02
C ASP A 19 -19.74 0.02 -3.51
N LYS A 20 -20.84 0.51 -2.93
CA LYS A 20 -20.96 0.86 -1.51
C LYS A 20 -20.55 -0.29 -0.58
N ARG A 21 -20.77 -1.55 -0.99
CA ARG A 21 -20.43 -2.71 -0.16
C ARG A 21 -18.95 -2.76 0.20
N TYR A 22 -18.07 -2.26 -0.67
CA TYR A 22 -16.64 -2.27 -0.44
C TYR A 22 -16.20 -1.22 0.59
N PHE A 23 -16.95 -0.14 0.77
CA PHE A 23 -16.67 0.87 1.80
C PHE A 23 -17.20 0.48 3.20
N SER A 24 -17.87 -0.67 3.32
CA SER A 24 -18.42 -1.15 4.60
C SER A 24 -17.43 -1.98 5.41
N THR A 25 -16.39 -2.57 4.78
CA THR A 25 -15.42 -3.43 5.46
C THR A 25 -14.02 -3.25 4.90
N GLU A 26 -13.00 -3.30 5.77
CA GLU A 26 -11.59 -3.22 5.38
C GLU A 26 -11.20 -4.38 4.44
N ARG A 27 -11.57 -5.62 4.82
CA ARG A 27 -11.30 -6.83 4.01
C ARG A 27 -11.98 -6.80 2.66
N GLY A 28 -13.24 -6.34 2.59
CA GLY A 28 -13.97 -6.23 1.32
C GLY A 28 -13.29 -5.25 0.37
N TYR A 29 -12.86 -4.09 0.89
CA TYR A 29 -12.12 -3.10 0.11
C TYR A 29 -10.76 -3.64 -0.35
N GLN A 30 -10.00 -4.27 0.54
CA GLN A 30 -8.70 -4.88 0.22
C GLN A 30 -8.82 -5.91 -0.91
N GLY A 31 -9.87 -6.75 -0.87
CA GLY A 31 -10.18 -7.72 -1.91
C GLY A 31 -10.40 -7.06 -3.28
N GLN A 32 -11.26 -6.03 -3.32
CA GLN A 32 -11.55 -5.32 -4.56
C GLN A 32 -10.34 -4.51 -5.06
N LEU A 33 -9.60 -3.86 -4.16
CA LEU A 33 -8.40 -3.10 -4.51
C LEU A 33 -7.35 -4.00 -5.15
N LEU A 34 -7.12 -5.19 -4.60
CA LEU A 34 -6.24 -6.19 -5.22
C LEU A 34 -6.73 -6.55 -6.63
N ALA A 35 -8.03 -6.82 -6.80
CA ALA A 35 -8.59 -7.18 -8.11
C ALA A 35 -8.39 -6.05 -9.15
N GLU A 36 -8.63 -4.79 -8.76
CA GLU A 36 -8.44 -3.65 -9.64
C GLU A 36 -6.96 -3.39 -9.98
N LEU A 37 -6.05 -3.58 -9.02
CA LEU A 37 -4.61 -3.50 -9.26
C LEU A 37 -4.12 -4.61 -10.19
N ASN A 38 -4.60 -5.85 -10.00
CA ASN A 38 -4.27 -6.97 -10.88
C ASN A 38 -4.69 -6.74 -12.33
N ARG A 39 -5.86 -6.13 -12.58
CA ARG A 39 -6.27 -5.73 -13.94
C ARG A 39 -5.32 -4.73 -14.60
N ARG A 40 -4.52 -4.02 -13.80
CA ARG A 40 -3.57 -2.99 -14.23
C ARG A 40 -2.12 -3.49 -14.16
N MET A 41 -1.90 -4.80 -13.93
CA MET A 41 -0.57 -5.34 -13.64
C MET A 41 0.41 -5.16 -14.79
N GLU A 42 -0.03 -5.29 -16.04
CA GLU A 42 0.84 -5.08 -17.19
C GLU A 42 1.40 -3.65 -17.23
N SER A 43 0.55 -2.64 -17.00
CA SER A 43 1.00 -1.25 -16.88
C SER A 43 1.94 -1.05 -15.69
N ILE A 44 1.68 -1.74 -14.58
CA ILE A 44 2.51 -1.68 -13.37
C ILE A 44 3.90 -2.31 -13.60
N LYS A 45 3.98 -3.46 -14.28
CA LYS A 45 5.25 -4.10 -14.66
C LYS A 45 6.10 -3.19 -15.53
N LEU A 46 5.48 -2.46 -16.46
CA LEU A 46 6.18 -1.47 -17.29
C LEU A 46 6.79 -0.34 -16.45
N ILE A 47 6.10 0.14 -15.40
CA ILE A 47 6.61 1.18 -14.47
C ILE A 47 7.82 0.69 -13.68
N PHE A 48 7.79 -0.56 -13.22
CA PHE A 48 8.88 -1.15 -12.46
C PHE A 48 10.00 -1.71 -13.35
N GLN A 49 9.76 -1.82 -14.67
CA GLN A 49 10.66 -2.42 -15.67
C GLN A 49 11.12 -3.82 -15.29
N ARG A 50 10.25 -4.58 -14.60
CA ARG A 50 10.55 -5.89 -14.04
C ARG A 50 9.27 -6.72 -13.94
N GLU A 51 9.43 -8.04 -13.85
CA GLU A 51 8.35 -9.01 -13.60
C GLU A 51 7.87 -8.96 -12.15
N SER A 52 7.40 -7.80 -11.69
CA SER A 52 6.80 -7.64 -10.37
C SER A 52 5.47 -8.39 -10.30
N ILE A 53 5.17 -8.93 -9.13
CA ILE A 53 3.87 -9.51 -8.80
C ILE A 53 3.19 -8.73 -7.69
N LEU A 54 1.88 -8.88 -7.61
CA LEU A 54 1.03 -8.34 -6.56
C LEU A 54 0.58 -9.47 -5.65
N GLU A 55 0.85 -9.33 -4.35
CA GLU A 55 0.44 -10.32 -3.37
C GLU A 55 -0.42 -9.68 -2.29
N GLN A 56 -1.55 -10.34 -2.00
CA GLN A 56 -2.27 -10.15 -0.75
C GLN A 56 -1.52 -10.92 0.33
N GLU A 57 -1.44 -10.33 1.52
CA GLU A 57 -1.11 -11.06 2.74
C GLU A 57 0.10 -12.02 2.65
N TYR A 58 1.30 -11.47 2.62
CA TYR A 58 2.51 -12.25 2.87
C TYR A 58 3.07 -11.89 4.26
N GLN A 59 3.08 -12.86 5.19
CA GLN A 59 3.80 -12.70 6.45
C GLN A 59 5.30 -12.67 6.14
N LYS A 60 5.91 -11.48 6.19
CA LYS A 60 7.36 -11.39 6.19
C LYS A 60 7.84 -11.71 7.61
N THR A 61 8.22 -12.96 7.83
CA THR A 61 8.99 -13.33 9.01
C THR A 61 10.32 -12.58 8.89
N LEU A 62 10.50 -11.56 9.71
CA LEU A 62 11.80 -10.95 9.90
C LEU A 62 12.63 -11.95 10.72
N ASP A 63 13.17 -12.98 10.07
CA ASP A 63 13.92 -14.11 10.67
C ASP A 63 15.13 -13.66 11.55
N LYS A 64 15.39 -12.35 11.67
CA LYS A 64 16.46 -11.76 12.49
C LYS A 64 16.00 -10.62 13.43
N HIS A 65 14.72 -10.26 13.47
CA HIS A 65 14.25 -9.07 14.22
C HIS A 65 12.99 -9.27 15.07
N GLU A 66 12.51 -10.50 15.32
CA GLU A 66 11.41 -10.84 16.24
C GLU A 66 10.05 -10.14 16.00
N ILE A 67 9.92 -9.36 14.93
CA ILE A 67 8.70 -8.58 14.65
C ILE A 67 7.96 -9.24 13.49
N THR A 68 6.71 -9.64 13.75
CA THR A 68 5.77 -10.09 12.73
C THR A 68 5.00 -8.88 12.18
N ILE A 69 5.32 -8.43 10.97
CA ILE A 69 4.57 -7.38 10.27
C ILE A 69 3.83 -8.00 9.10
N LYS A 70 2.51 -7.83 9.07
CA LYS A 70 1.66 -8.23 7.95
C LYS A 70 1.18 -6.98 7.21
N PRO A 71 1.67 -6.70 5.99
CA PRO A 71 1.07 -5.71 5.11
C PRO A 71 -0.20 -6.25 4.46
N ASP A 72 -1.10 -5.34 4.08
CA ASP A 72 -2.36 -5.74 3.44
C ASP A 72 -2.14 -6.14 1.97
N ILE A 73 -1.33 -5.35 1.26
CA ILE A 73 -0.95 -5.61 -0.13
C ILE A 73 0.52 -5.21 -0.34
N ILE A 74 1.26 -6.03 -1.07
CA ILE A 74 2.64 -5.74 -1.47
C ILE A 74 2.80 -5.89 -2.99
N ILE A 75 3.72 -5.10 -3.54
CA ILE A 75 4.24 -5.28 -4.90
C ILE A 75 5.73 -5.52 -4.79
N HIS A 76 6.16 -6.69 -5.26
CA HIS A 76 7.56 -7.13 -5.18
C HIS A 76 7.85 -8.18 -6.26
N ILE A 77 9.11 -8.55 -6.43
CA ILE A 77 9.48 -9.77 -7.18
C ILE A 77 9.76 -10.86 -6.15
N PRO A 78 9.20 -12.08 -6.31
CA PRO A 78 9.49 -13.20 -5.43
C PRO A 78 11.00 -13.45 -5.34
N TYR A 79 11.45 -13.80 -4.15
CA TYR A 79 12.84 -14.20 -3.99
C TYR A 79 13.03 -15.64 -4.47
N GLU A 80 13.77 -15.81 -5.57
CA GLU A 80 14.28 -17.13 -5.97
C GLU A 80 15.62 -17.39 -5.28
N ARG A 81 15.70 -18.52 -4.57
CA ARG A 81 16.86 -18.90 -3.72
C ARG A 81 18.16 -19.07 -4.50
N GLU A 82 18.12 -19.27 -5.82
CA GLU A 82 19.28 -19.72 -6.60
C GLU A 82 20.10 -18.61 -7.29
N GLY A 83 19.74 -17.33 -7.18
CA GLY A 83 20.47 -16.29 -7.96
C GLY A 83 20.56 -14.89 -7.39
N SER A 84 19.96 -14.59 -6.22
CA SER A 84 19.86 -13.21 -5.73
C SER A 84 20.43 -13.05 -4.32
N LYS A 85 21.30 -12.03 -4.13
CA LYS A 85 22.11 -11.87 -2.90
C LYS A 85 21.37 -11.23 -1.71
N ASN A 86 20.12 -10.76 -1.83
CA ASN A 86 19.41 -10.11 -0.71
C ASN A 86 17.88 -10.06 -0.86
N ARG A 87 17.14 -10.38 0.22
CA ARG A 87 15.66 -10.32 0.28
C ARG A 87 15.08 -8.90 0.24
N SER A 88 15.89 -7.86 0.42
CA SER A 88 15.46 -6.45 0.48
C SER A 88 15.43 -5.74 -0.87
N SER A 89 16.08 -6.28 -1.91
CA SER A 89 16.25 -5.58 -3.21
C SER A 89 15.04 -5.66 -4.15
N ASN A 90 14.05 -6.49 -3.82
CA ASN A 90 12.96 -6.83 -4.75
C ASN A 90 11.62 -6.19 -4.34
N ASN A 91 11.61 -5.31 -3.34
CA ASN A 91 10.42 -4.68 -2.78
C ASN A 91 10.15 -3.32 -3.45
N PHE A 92 8.92 -3.08 -3.91
CA PHE A 92 8.56 -1.83 -4.60
C PHE A 92 7.53 -1.01 -3.83
N VAL A 93 6.40 -1.63 -3.48
CA VAL A 93 5.28 -0.92 -2.84
C VAL A 93 4.74 -1.76 -1.70
N VAL A 94 4.45 -1.10 -0.58
CA VAL A 94 3.70 -1.68 0.52
C VAL A 94 2.48 -0.83 0.85
N ILE A 95 1.31 -1.46 1.03
CA ILE A 95 0.05 -0.76 1.24
C ILE A 95 -0.56 -1.23 2.56
N GLN A 96 -1.01 -0.27 3.36
CA GLN A 96 -1.81 -0.45 4.57
C GLN A 96 -3.17 0.24 4.37
N ILE A 97 -4.25 -0.48 4.61
CA ILE A 97 -5.63 -0.05 4.41
C ILE A 97 -6.31 -0.06 5.78
N LYS A 98 -7.07 1.00 6.07
CA LYS A 98 -7.89 1.06 7.29
C LYS A 98 -9.27 1.60 7.00
N LEU A 99 -10.30 0.95 7.57
CA LEU A 99 -11.66 1.48 7.55
C LEU A 99 -11.85 2.51 8.66
N ASN A 100 -12.16 3.75 8.27
CA ASN A 100 -12.48 4.88 9.15
C ASN A 100 -11.50 4.96 10.34
N ALA A 101 -10.21 5.02 10.03
CA ALA A 101 -9.16 5.07 11.04
C ALA A 101 -9.30 6.32 11.90
N SER A 102 -8.97 6.19 13.18
CA SER A 102 -8.62 7.33 14.01
C SER A 102 -7.13 7.65 13.86
N GLU A 103 -6.73 8.86 14.26
CA GLU A 103 -5.32 9.26 14.26
C GLU A 103 -4.42 8.27 15.02
N ARG A 104 -4.91 7.74 16.16
CA ARG A 104 -4.19 6.72 16.94
C ARG A 104 -3.93 5.46 16.13
N ARG A 105 -4.95 4.94 15.42
CA ARG A 105 -4.80 3.74 14.57
C ARG A 105 -3.87 4.02 13.39
N ALA A 106 -3.98 5.19 12.76
CA ALA A 106 -3.08 5.59 11.68
C ALA A 106 -1.61 5.63 12.16
N LYS A 107 -1.34 6.20 13.35
CA LYS A 107 0.00 6.19 13.97
C LYS A 107 0.56 4.78 14.19
N GLU A 108 -0.28 3.79 14.51
CA GLU A 108 0.15 2.39 14.64
C GLU A 108 0.59 1.80 13.30
N ASP A 109 -0.17 2.04 12.22
CA ASP A 109 0.20 1.55 10.88
C ASP A 109 1.39 2.32 10.29
N PHE A 110 1.54 3.59 10.62
CA PHE A 110 2.74 4.38 10.29
C PHE A 110 4.00 3.82 10.92
N ARG A 111 3.96 3.33 12.16
CA ARG A 111 5.11 2.64 12.77
C ARG A 111 5.46 1.35 12.01
N LYS A 112 4.45 0.58 11.57
CA LYS A 112 4.67 -0.62 10.75
C LYS A 112 5.28 -0.26 9.40
N LEU A 113 4.76 0.74 8.71
CA LEU A 113 5.31 1.24 7.45
C LEU A 113 6.75 1.70 7.62
N ASN A 114 7.05 2.47 8.67
CA ASN A 114 8.41 2.90 9.00
C ASN A 114 9.38 1.72 9.11
N LEU A 115 8.97 0.69 9.85
CA LEU A 115 9.77 -0.50 10.04
C LEU A 115 9.97 -1.29 8.74
N MET A 116 8.97 -1.31 7.85
CA MET A 116 9.11 -1.91 6.52
C MET A 116 10.04 -1.11 5.60
N PHE A 117 10.07 0.22 5.71
CA PHE A 117 11.07 1.03 5.01
C PHE A 117 12.49 0.74 5.51
N GLU A 118 12.66 0.65 6.82
CA GLU A 118 13.95 0.42 7.47
C GLU A 118 14.50 -0.98 7.18
N LYS A 119 13.70 -2.03 7.47
CA LYS A 119 14.18 -3.42 7.45
C LYS A 119 14.05 -4.09 6.08
N LEU A 120 13.07 -3.67 5.28
CA LEU A 120 12.76 -4.32 4.00
C LEU A 120 13.01 -3.42 2.80
N SER A 121 13.47 -2.19 3.03
CA SER A 121 13.87 -1.25 1.98
C SER A 121 12.77 -0.96 0.97
N TYR A 122 11.49 -0.99 1.37
CA TYR A 122 10.40 -0.55 0.50
C TYR A 122 10.62 0.93 0.11
N PRO A 123 10.68 1.26 -1.20
CA PRO A 123 10.88 2.62 -1.66
C PRO A 123 9.60 3.46 -1.63
N LEU A 124 8.43 2.82 -1.63
CA LEU A 124 7.12 3.46 -1.50
C LEU A 124 6.24 2.70 -0.51
N GLY A 125 5.62 3.42 0.41
CA GLY A 125 4.57 2.92 1.29
C GLY A 125 3.33 3.79 1.18
N ILE A 126 2.18 3.14 1.17
CA ILE A 126 0.88 3.78 1.04
C ILE A 126 0.05 3.47 2.27
N PHE A 127 -0.54 4.52 2.85
CA PHE A 127 -1.62 4.38 3.82
C PHE A 127 -2.94 4.86 3.17
N LEU A 128 -3.97 4.01 3.18
CA LEU A 128 -5.28 4.31 2.61
C LEU A 128 -6.37 4.22 3.70
N ASN A 129 -6.95 5.36 4.05
CA ASN A 129 -8.07 5.45 4.97
C ASN A 129 -9.40 5.47 4.21
N ILE A 130 -10.12 4.36 4.20
CA ILE A 130 -11.40 4.25 3.48
C ILE A 130 -12.57 4.69 4.36
N ASN A 131 -13.64 5.16 3.69
CA ASN A 131 -14.80 5.80 4.33
C ASN A 131 -14.42 6.99 5.23
N SER A 132 -13.43 7.76 4.80
CA SER A 132 -12.87 8.89 5.55
C SER A 132 -12.39 9.99 4.60
N ASN A 133 -12.29 11.20 5.12
CA ASN A 133 -11.67 12.35 4.45
C ASN A 133 -10.26 12.65 4.98
N GLU A 134 -9.84 11.94 6.04
CA GLU A 134 -8.59 12.20 6.77
C GLU A 134 -7.47 11.27 6.33
N THR A 135 -6.39 11.82 5.78
CA THR A 135 -5.19 11.06 5.37
C THR A 135 -4.24 10.78 6.53
N PHE A 136 -4.33 11.58 7.61
CA PHE A 136 -3.44 11.57 8.78
C PHE A 136 -1.95 11.73 8.48
N TYR A 137 -1.55 12.20 7.29
CA TYR A 137 -0.14 12.31 6.92
C TYR A 137 0.72 13.10 7.93
N ASN A 138 0.18 14.19 8.48
CA ASN A 138 0.88 15.01 9.47
C ASN A 138 1.14 14.29 10.81
N SER A 139 0.48 13.16 11.05
CA SER A 139 0.67 12.33 12.24
C SER A 139 1.81 11.32 12.08
N TYR A 140 2.39 11.19 10.88
CA TYR A 140 3.59 10.39 10.64
C TYR A 140 4.82 11.07 11.24
N SER A 141 5.54 10.34 12.09
CA SER A 141 6.71 10.81 12.86
C SER A 141 7.98 10.00 12.59
N GLY A 142 7.98 9.17 11.54
CA GLY A 142 9.15 8.37 11.17
C GLY A 142 10.11 9.08 10.22
N ASP A 143 11.27 8.46 9.99
CA ASP A 143 12.39 9.07 9.24
C ASP A 143 12.22 9.03 7.71
N TYR A 144 11.28 8.23 7.21
CA TYR A 144 11.14 7.95 5.78
C TYR A 144 9.95 8.67 5.15
N LYS A 145 9.67 9.90 5.57
CA LYS A 145 8.49 10.67 5.14
C LYS A 145 8.37 10.79 3.62
N ALA A 146 9.49 10.95 2.90
CA ALA A 146 9.51 11.01 1.43
C ALA A 146 9.06 9.72 0.71
N ARG A 147 9.06 8.59 1.43
CA ARG A 147 8.62 7.26 0.93
C ARG A 147 7.16 6.98 1.26
N LEU A 148 6.53 7.78 2.12
CA LEU A 148 5.12 7.64 2.45
C LEU A 148 4.26 8.37 1.40
N TYR A 149 3.05 7.89 1.18
CA TYR A 149 1.99 8.63 0.51
C TYR A 149 0.67 8.22 1.12
N CYS A 150 -0.15 9.17 1.54
CA CYS A 150 -1.41 8.88 2.23
C CYS A 150 -2.61 9.25 1.38
N PHE A 151 -3.62 8.38 1.38
CA PHE A 151 -4.91 8.60 0.74
C PHE A 151 -6.03 8.47 1.75
N ALA A 152 -7.10 9.23 1.53
CA ALA A 152 -8.39 9.00 2.17
C ALA A 152 -9.48 8.97 1.10
N ALA A 153 -10.30 7.93 1.11
CA ALA A 153 -11.30 7.69 0.09
C ALA A 153 -12.69 7.57 0.72
N ARG A 154 -13.67 8.28 0.16
CA ARG A 154 -15.06 8.22 0.60
C ARG A 154 -15.98 8.12 -0.62
N LEU A 155 -16.97 7.24 -0.53
CA LEU A 155 -18.03 7.15 -1.53
C LEU A 155 -19.14 8.17 -1.23
N VAL A 156 -19.41 9.08 -2.16
CA VAL A 156 -20.49 10.07 -2.09
C VAL A 156 -21.27 10.00 -3.39
N ASN A 157 -22.59 9.76 -3.34
CA ASN A 157 -23.44 9.69 -4.53
C ASN A 157 -22.93 8.73 -5.64
N ARG A 158 -22.34 7.60 -5.25
CA ARG A 158 -21.70 6.59 -6.14
C ARG A 158 -20.39 7.04 -6.80
N GLU A 159 -19.85 8.19 -6.41
CA GLU A 159 -18.54 8.68 -6.83
C GLU A 159 -17.54 8.61 -5.68
N VAL A 160 -16.29 8.31 -6.02
CA VAL A 160 -15.20 8.25 -5.03
C VAL A 160 -14.56 9.63 -4.91
N VAL A 161 -14.76 10.28 -3.77
CA VAL A 161 -14.01 11.47 -3.36
C VAL A 161 -12.69 11.00 -2.76
N LEU A 162 -11.59 11.52 -3.29
CA LEU A 162 -10.23 11.14 -2.90
C LEU A 162 -9.48 12.35 -2.37
N HIS A 163 -8.95 12.23 -1.17
CA HIS A 163 -7.98 13.14 -0.59
C HIS A 163 -6.60 12.48 -0.62
N GLU A 164 -5.56 13.26 -0.89
CA GLU A 164 -4.19 12.75 -0.96
C GLU A 164 -3.21 13.65 -0.21
N SER A 165 -2.11 13.06 0.25
CA SER A 165 -1.00 13.76 0.90
C SER A 165 0.31 13.06 0.54
N PRO A 166 1.42 13.80 0.37
CA PRO A 166 2.74 13.24 0.06
C PRO A 166 3.34 12.34 1.15
#